data_AF-A0AAE1AYF3-F1
#
_entry.id   AF-A0AAE1AYF3-F1
#
_cell.length_a   1.000
_cell.length_b   1.000
_cell.length_c   1.000
_cell.angle_alpha   90.00
_cell.angle_beta   90.00
_cell.angle_gamma   90.00
#
_symmetry.space_group_name_H-M   'P 1'
#
loop_
_entity.id
_entity.type
_entity.pdbx_description
1 polymer ?
#
loop_
_entity_poly.entity_id
_entity_poly.type
_entity_poly.pdbx_seq_one_letter_code
_entity_poly.pdbx_strand_id
1 'polypeptide(L)'
;MRLARFNANAVYTSGKNLHAADTLSRQPLRTTTDSATTLQNDITAHVNFISSSWPASDAFLERIKDETAKDERLSIALNYTANGWPDYKEDCQLGARHLYQARSELSISDGLLLKGDRIIIPATLQKEVLGRIHQGHFGITKCPCDYKPSLSSANGAVERAVRTAKHILNQDDVFLALLVYRASPIVELKASPAELAYGRKLRTTLPAPPKSLVPKLVDKPSLDTRHDAYRHRQQIYYNHHGARHLPNMSPGDPVLVKLDGHKAPTSSTAVPAPTITTPTDTPPVVPADTPISAPDGASAPTAFPVASSAAPHSARSTTITRSGREVKIPVRFQ
;
A
#
# COMPACT_ATOMS: atom_id res chain seq x y z
N MET A 1 -7.12 -20.50 -1.86
CA MET A 1 -8.06 -21.64 -1.95
C MET A 1 -9.48 -21.09 -1.95
N ARG A 2 -10.20 -21.19 -3.08
CA ARG A 2 -11.62 -20.82 -3.17
C ARG A 2 -12.44 -21.95 -2.56
N LEU A 3 -13.00 -21.73 -1.36
CA LEU A 3 -13.83 -22.69 -0.60
C LEU A 3 -15.27 -22.78 -1.15
N ALA A 4 -15.45 -22.66 -2.47
CA ALA A 4 -16.78 -22.58 -3.09
C ALA A 4 -17.58 -23.90 -3.10
N ARG A 5 -16.99 -25.01 -2.60
CA ARG A 5 -17.61 -26.35 -2.63
C ARG A 5 -18.39 -26.71 -1.37
N PHE A 6 -18.32 -25.89 -0.31
CA PHE A 6 -18.90 -26.24 0.98
C PHE A 6 -19.67 -25.07 1.57
N ASN A 7 -20.91 -25.33 2.00
CA ASN A 7 -21.65 -24.42 2.85
C ASN A 7 -21.12 -24.58 4.29
N ALA A 8 -20.16 -23.73 4.67
CA ALA A 8 -19.49 -23.84 5.96
C ALA A 8 -20.35 -23.22 7.07
N ASN A 9 -20.86 -24.05 7.97
CA ASN A 9 -21.46 -23.58 9.21
C ASN A 9 -20.35 -23.37 10.26
N ALA A 10 -20.05 -22.11 10.58
CA ALA A 10 -19.05 -21.76 11.58
C ALA A 10 -19.71 -21.65 12.96
N VAL A 11 -19.46 -22.63 13.83
CA VAL A 11 -19.92 -22.62 15.22
C VAL A 11 -18.76 -22.26 16.14
N TYR A 12 -18.96 -21.26 17.01
CA TYR A 12 -17.98 -20.90 18.03
C TYR A 12 -17.72 -22.09 18.96
N THR A 13 -16.45 -22.49 19.07
CA THR A 13 -16.02 -23.57 19.95
C THR A 13 -14.90 -23.05 20.84
N SER A 14 -15.07 -23.20 22.17
CA SER A 14 -14.04 -22.84 23.15
C SER A 14 -12.74 -23.61 22.88
N GLY A 15 -11.58 -22.95 23.01
CA GLY A 15 -10.28 -23.51 22.63
C GLY A 15 -9.89 -24.84 23.30
N LYS A 16 -10.50 -25.17 24.46
CA LYS A 16 -10.33 -26.46 25.14
C LYS A 16 -10.94 -27.63 24.36
N ASN A 17 -11.95 -27.36 23.55
CA ASN A 17 -12.68 -28.33 22.73
C ASN A 17 -12.31 -28.22 21.24
N LEU A 18 -11.32 -27.37 20.91
CA LEU A 18 -10.82 -27.23 19.55
C LEU A 18 -9.84 -28.37 19.26
N HIS A 19 -10.36 -29.58 19.10
CA HIS A 19 -9.58 -30.71 18.64
C HIS A 19 -8.98 -30.37 17.27
N ALA A 20 -7.67 -30.58 17.11
CA ALA A 20 -7.01 -30.36 15.82
C ALA A 20 -7.77 -31.15 14.75
N ALA A 21 -8.27 -30.47 13.72
CA ALA A 21 -9.06 -31.10 12.67
C ALA A 21 -8.27 -32.28 12.08
N ASP A 22 -8.85 -33.48 12.17
CA ASP A 22 -8.27 -34.72 11.66
C ASP A 22 -7.90 -34.54 10.18
N THR A 23 -6.65 -34.83 9.86
CA THR A 23 -6.10 -34.80 8.50
C THR A 23 -6.84 -35.75 7.54
N LEU A 24 -7.53 -36.76 8.06
CA LEU A 24 -8.31 -37.72 7.28
C LEU A 24 -9.67 -37.18 6.81
N SER A 25 -10.20 -36.12 7.45
CA SER A 25 -11.43 -35.46 6.99
C SER A 25 -11.27 -34.76 5.62
N ARG A 26 -10.02 -34.59 5.16
CA ARG A 26 -9.68 -34.01 3.86
C ARG A 26 -9.38 -35.06 2.79
N GLN A 27 -9.50 -36.35 3.08
CA GLN A 27 -9.30 -37.41 2.11
C GLN A 27 -10.55 -37.51 1.22
N PRO A 28 -10.49 -37.08 -0.06
CA PRO A 28 -11.63 -37.23 -0.95
C PRO A 28 -11.98 -38.71 -1.07
N LEU A 29 -13.22 -39.06 -0.74
CA LEU A 29 -13.73 -40.41 -0.92
C LEU A 29 -13.58 -40.77 -2.40
N ARG A 30 -13.07 -41.98 -2.67
CA ARG A 30 -13.03 -42.54 -4.03
C ARG A 30 -14.46 -42.95 -4.42
N THR A 31 -15.35 -41.99 -4.63
CA THR A 31 -16.71 -42.27 -5.11
C THR A 31 -16.63 -42.61 -6.59
N THR A 32 -16.75 -43.90 -6.88
CA THR A 32 -16.94 -44.51 -8.20
C THR A 32 -18.39 -44.32 -8.65
N THR A 33 -18.82 -43.08 -8.83
CA THR A 33 -20.13 -42.77 -9.41
C THR A 33 -19.97 -41.68 -10.46
N ASP A 34 -20.11 -42.11 -11.71
CA ASP A 34 -20.29 -41.33 -12.94
C ASP A 34 -19.54 -39.99 -12.98
N SER A 35 -18.26 -40.06 -13.39
CA SER A 35 -17.38 -38.90 -13.55
C SER A 35 -17.97 -37.79 -14.43
N ALA A 36 -18.86 -38.14 -15.36
CA ALA A 36 -19.57 -37.18 -16.21
C ALA A 36 -20.62 -36.37 -15.42
N THR A 37 -21.42 -37.03 -14.58
CA THR A 37 -22.46 -36.37 -13.77
C THR A 37 -21.84 -35.49 -12.70
N THR A 38 -20.73 -35.94 -12.09
CA THR A 38 -20.00 -35.16 -11.08
C THR A 38 -19.35 -33.92 -11.69
N LEU A 39 -18.73 -34.04 -12.88
CA LEU A 39 -18.14 -32.90 -13.59
C LEU A 39 -19.20 -31.89 -14.02
N GLN A 40 -20.33 -32.36 -14.55
CA GLN A 40 -21.43 -31.49 -14.95
C GLN A 40 -21.97 -30.72 -13.74
N ASN A 41 -22.17 -31.40 -12.60
CA ASN A 41 -22.61 -30.77 -11.36
C ASN A 41 -21.59 -29.75 -10.83
N ASP A 42 -20.29 -30.04 -10.93
CA ASP A 42 -19.22 -29.11 -10.55
C ASP A 42 -19.20 -27.86 -11.47
N ILE A 43 -19.40 -28.03 -12.78
CA ILE A 43 -19.50 -26.93 -13.75
C ILE A 43 -20.74 -26.08 -13.44
N THR A 44 -21.91 -26.72 -13.26
CA THR A 44 -23.16 -26.03 -12.93
C THR A 44 -23.06 -25.28 -11.60
N ALA A 45 -22.47 -25.88 -10.56
CA ALA A 45 -22.24 -25.22 -9.27
C ALA A 45 -21.30 -24.02 -9.41
N HIS A 46 -20.29 -24.10 -10.28
CA HIS A 46 -19.39 -22.99 -10.54
C HIS A 46 -20.08 -21.82 -11.26
N VAL A 47 -20.89 -22.11 -12.29
CA VAL A 47 -21.69 -21.10 -12.99
C VAL A 47 -22.66 -20.42 -12.02
N ASN A 48 -23.39 -21.20 -11.22
CA ASN A 48 -24.32 -20.67 -10.22
C ASN A 48 -23.62 -19.78 -9.18
N PHE A 49 -22.38 -20.10 -8.82
CA PHE A 49 -21.57 -19.26 -7.93
C PHE A 49 -21.21 -17.92 -8.58
N ILE A 50 -20.82 -17.92 -9.85
CA ILE A 50 -20.53 -16.68 -10.59
C ILE A 50 -21.80 -15.83 -10.69
N SER A 51 -22.93 -16.42 -11.08
CA SER A 51 -24.22 -15.73 -11.21
C SER A 51 -24.71 -15.13 -9.89
N SER A 52 -24.58 -15.87 -8.78
CA SER A 52 -24.98 -15.39 -7.44
C SER A 52 -24.03 -14.36 -6.82
N SER A 53 -22.79 -14.26 -7.32
CA SER A 53 -21.82 -13.27 -6.88
C SER A 53 -22.00 -11.90 -7.54
N TRP A 54 -22.92 -11.76 -8.50
CA TRP A 54 -23.12 -10.49 -9.19
C TRP A 54 -23.90 -9.50 -8.32
N PRO A 55 -23.41 -8.25 -8.15
CA PRO A 55 -24.07 -7.23 -7.34
C PRO A 55 -25.25 -6.57 -8.09
N ALA A 56 -26.03 -7.35 -8.83
CA ALA A 56 -27.15 -6.90 -9.65
C ALA A 56 -28.41 -7.68 -9.28
N SER A 57 -29.55 -6.99 -9.19
CA SER A 57 -30.85 -7.64 -9.06
C SER A 57 -31.21 -8.35 -10.37
N ASP A 58 -31.92 -9.48 -10.29
CA ASP A 58 -32.39 -10.25 -11.45
C ASP A 58 -33.13 -9.38 -12.48
N ALA A 59 -33.97 -8.44 -12.03
CA ALA A 59 -34.66 -7.50 -12.91
C ALA A 59 -33.70 -6.58 -13.69
N PHE A 60 -32.55 -6.25 -13.11
CA PHE A 60 -31.51 -5.47 -13.77
C PHE A 60 -30.71 -6.33 -14.77
N LEU A 61 -30.49 -7.62 -14.47
CA LEU A 61 -29.86 -8.55 -15.39
C LEU A 61 -30.71 -8.78 -16.65
N GLU A 62 -32.02 -8.96 -16.51
CA GLU A 62 -32.94 -9.06 -17.66
C GLU A 62 -32.88 -7.80 -18.53
N ARG A 63 -32.85 -6.61 -17.91
CA ARG A 63 -32.70 -5.35 -18.65
C ARG A 63 -31.36 -5.28 -19.41
N ILE A 64 -30.28 -5.82 -18.84
CA ILE A 64 -28.98 -5.91 -19.55
C ILE A 64 -29.10 -6.86 -20.73
N LYS A 65 -29.79 -8.00 -20.61
CA LYS A 65 -30.00 -8.94 -21.73
C LYS A 65 -30.75 -8.27 -22.88
N ASP A 66 -31.86 -7.61 -22.59
CA ASP A 66 -32.67 -6.89 -23.59
C ASP A 66 -31.84 -5.84 -24.34
N GLU A 67 -31.00 -5.12 -23.61
CA GLU A 67 -30.19 -4.05 -24.16
C GLU A 67 -28.95 -4.57 -24.90
N THR A 68 -28.41 -5.71 -24.48
CA THR A 68 -27.34 -6.43 -25.18
C THR A 68 -27.83 -6.95 -26.53
N ALA A 69 -29.08 -7.42 -26.61
CA ALA A 69 -29.69 -7.87 -27.86
C ALA A 69 -29.88 -6.73 -28.88
N LYS A 70 -30.08 -5.50 -28.40
CA LYS A 70 -30.20 -4.30 -29.25
C LYS A 70 -28.84 -3.75 -29.69
N ASP A 71 -27.78 -3.95 -28.90
CA ASP A 71 -26.43 -3.45 -29.24
C ASP A 71 -25.80 -4.33 -30.32
N GLU A 72 -25.73 -3.81 -31.54
CA GLU A 72 -25.13 -4.49 -32.69
C GLU A 72 -23.70 -4.98 -32.42
N ARG A 73 -22.91 -4.26 -31.62
CA ARG A 73 -21.51 -4.63 -31.36
C ARG A 73 -21.42 -5.88 -30.50
N LEU A 74 -22.29 -5.97 -29.49
CA LEU A 74 -22.33 -7.11 -28.58
C LEU A 74 -23.02 -8.31 -29.22
N SER A 75 -24.02 -8.11 -30.07
CA SER A 75 -24.64 -9.20 -30.83
C SER A 75 -23.66 -9.86 -31.80
N ILE A 76 -22.81 -9.08 -32.48
CA ILE A 76 -21.71 -9.58 -33.30
C ILE A 76 -20.71 -10.38 -32.44
N ALA A 77 -20.32 -9.84 -31.28
CA ALA A 77 -19.39 -10.52 -30.38
C ALA A 77 -19.96 -11.83 -29.79
N LEU A 78 -21.26 -11.87 -29.51
CA LEU A 78 -21.97 -13.09 -29.10
C LEU A 78 -21.92 -14.15 -30.22
N ASN A 79 -22.17 -13.75 -31.47
CA ASN A 79 -22.08 -14.62 -32.62
C ASN A 79 -20.66 -15.20 -32.79
N TYR A 80 -19.61 -14.37 -32.75
CA TYR A 80 -18.23 -14.85 -32.83
C TYR A 80 -17.82 -15.72 -31.63
N THR A 81 -18.36 -15.47 -30.44
CA THR A 81 -18.05 -16.30 -29.28
C THR A 81 -18.74 -17.66 -29.36
N ALA A 82 -19.91 -17.76 -30.03
CA ALA A 82 -20.62 -19.02 -30.26
C ALA A 82 -20.05 -19.83 -31.44
N ASN A 83 -19.73 -19.16 -32.56
CA ASN A 83 -19.32 -19.81 -33.81
C ASN A 83 -17.79 -19.83 -34.04
N GLY A 84 -17.04 -19.14 -33.19
CA GLY A 84 -15.60 -18.97 -33.33
C GLY A 84 -15.19 -17.59 -33.83
N TRP A 85 -14.07 -17.09 -33.31
CA TRP A 85 -13.48 -15.82 -33.72
C TRP A 85 -12.60 -16.02 -34.97
N PRO A 86 -12.56 -15.07 -35.91
CA PRO A 86 -11.65 -15.12 -37.06
C PRO A 86 -10.18 -15.19 -36.65
N ASP A 87 -9.34 -15.83 -37.47
CA ASP A 87 -7.90 -15.97 -37.20
C ASP A 87 -7.14 -14.65 -37.24
N TYR A 88 -7.60 -13.70 -38.07
CA TYR A 88 -6.99 -12.39 -38.20
C TYR A 88 -7.91 -11.27 -37.71
N LYS A 89 -7.30 -10.24 -37.11
CA LYS A 89 -7.98 -9.06 -36.57
C LYS A 89 -8.64 -8.21 -37.66
N GLU A 90 -8.17 -8.33 -38.90
CA GLU A 90 -8.64 -7.55 -40.05
C GLU A 90 -9.96 -8.08 -40.61
N ASP A 91 -10.17 -9.39 -40.51
CA ASP A 91 -11.42 -10.07 -40.91
C ASP A 91 -12.55 -9.87 -39.88
N CYS A 92 -12.22 -9.32 -38.71
CA CYS A 92 -13.18 -9.04 -37.67
C CYS A 92 -13.88 -7.70 -37.94
N GLN A 93 -15.22 -7.72 -37.86
CA GLN A 93 -16.03 -6.51 -37.97
C GLN A 93 -15.58 -5.43 -36.96
N LEU A 94 -15.53 -4.17 -37.41
CA LEU A 94 -14.93 -3.04 -36.68
C LEU A 94 -15.50 -2.89 -35.25
N GLY A 95 -16.79 -3.18 -35.08
CA GLY A 95 -17.48 -3.14 -33.80
C GLY A 95 -16.95 -4.12 -32.75
N ALA A 96 -16.48 -5.31 -33.15
CA ALA A 96 -15.99 -6.36 -32.25
C ALA A 96 -14.45 -6.40 -32.14
N ARG A 97 -13.74 -5.63 -32.98
CA ARG A 97 -12.26 -5.58 -33.02
C ARG A 97 -11.61 -5.21 -31.67
N HIS A 98 -12.31 -4.45 -30.83
CA HIS A 98 -11.85 -4.09 -29.49
C HIS A 98 -11.88 -5.27 -28.51
N LEU A 99 -12.79 -6.23 -28.72
CA LEU A 99 -12.93 -7.46 -27.93
C LEU A 99 -12.03 -8.58 -28.45
N TYR A 100 -11.55 -8.49 -29.69
CA TYR A 100 -10.64 -9.48 -30.30
C TYR A 100 -9.43 -9.81 -29.41
N GLN A 101 -8.82 -8.79 -28.79
CA GLN A 101 -7.68 -8.98 -27.88
C GLN A 101 -8.03 -9.86 -26.67
N ALA A 102 -9.28 -9.82 -26.23
CA ALA A 102 -9.79 -10.56 -25.09
C ALA A 102 -10.57 -11.82 -25.49
N ARG A 103 -10.59 -12.23 -26.77
CA ARG A 103 -11.41 -13.34 -27.28
C ARG A 103 -11.26 -14.66 -26.51
N SER A 104 -10.08 -14.94 -25.96
CA SER A 104 -9.80 -16.15 -25.17
C SER A 104 -10.39 -16.10 -23.75
N GLU A 105 -10.76 -14.92 -23.28
CA GLU A 105 -11.39 -14.68 -21.97
C GLU A 105 -12.90 -14.45 -22.09
N LEU A 106 -13.45 -14.45 -23.31
CA LEU A 106 -14.87 -14.22 -23.53
C LEU A 106 -15.66 -15.51 -23.36
N SER A 107 -16.75 -15.44 -22.61
CA SER A 107 -17.68 -16.54 -22.43
C SER A 107 -19.12 -16.05 -22.49
N ILE A 108 -20.04 -16.94 -22.86
CA ILE A 108 -21.47 -16.66 -22.97
C ILE A 108 -22.18 -17.34 -21.80
N SER A 109 -22.97 -16.59 -21.04
CA SER A 109 -23.82 -17.13 -19.96
C SER A 109 -25.18 -16.42 -19.98
N ASP A 110 -26.28 -17.17 -20.04
CA ASP A 110 -27.66 -16.65 -20.02
C ASP A 110 -27.94 -15.50 -21.02
N GLY A 111 -27.32 -15.53 -22.21
CA GLY A 111 -27.44 -14.48 -23.22
C GLY A 111 -26.62 -13.21 -22.93
N LEU A 112 -25.80 -13.23 -21.88
CA LEU A 112 -24.86 -12.17 -21.52
C LEU A 112 -23.45 -12.52 -21.98
N LEU A 113 -22.72 -11.51 -22.45
CA LEU A 113 -21.30 -11.64 -22.78
C LEU A 113 -20.47 -11.33 -21.54
N LEU A 114 -19.64 -12.29 -21.13
CA LEU A 114 -18.74 -12.18 -19.99
C LEU A 114 -17.30 -12.04 -20.45
N LYS A 115 -16.49 -11.32 -19.67
CA LYS A 115 -15.03 -11.32 -19.74
C LYS A 115 -14.49 -11.87 -18.43
N GLY A 116 -14.08 -13.14 -18.43
CA GLY A 116 -13.84 -13.89 -17.19
C GLY A 116 -15.08 -13.87 -16.30
N ASP A 117 -14.95 -13.38 -15.06
CA ASP A 117 -16.06 -13.36 -14.08
C ASP A 117 -16.95 -12.09 -14.17
N ARG A 118 -16.71 -11.19 -15.13
CA ARG A 118 -17.40 -9.87 -15.21
C ARG A 118 -18.30 -9.77 -16.44
N ILE A 119 -19.50 -9.22 -16.25
CA ILE A 119 -20.44 -8.92 -17.34
C ILE A 119 -19.96 -7.71 -18.14
N ILE A 120 -19.98 -7.82 -19.47
CA ILE A 120 -19.77 -6.68 -20.37
C ILE A 120 -21.09 -5.91 -20.48
N ILE A 121 -21.04 -4.62 -20.17
CA ILE A 121 -22.22 -3.76 -20.09
C ILE A 121 -22.42 -3.03 -21.43
N PRO A 122 -23.64 -3.09 -22.03
CA PRO A 122 -23.98 -2.34 -23.24
C PRO A 122 -23.73 -0.83 -23.11
N ALA A 123 -23.38 -0.17 -24.20
CA ALA A 123 -22.98 1.24 -24.19
C ALA A 123 -24.06 2.17 -23.61
N THR A 124 -25.34 1.83 -23.77
CA THR A 124 -26.49 2.58 -23.25
C THR A 124 -26.58 2.51 -21.73
N LEU A 125 -26.32 1.35 -21.12
CA LEU A 125 -26.38 1.15 -19.66
C LEU A 125 -25.08 1.52 -18.94
N GLN A 126 -23.96 1.70 -19.66
CA GLN A 126 -22.67 2.06 -19.06
C GLN A 126 -22.76 3.33 -18.22
N LYS A 127 -23.47 4.37 -18.66
CA LYS A 127 -23.62 5.63 -17.90
C LYS A 127 -24.39 5.43 -16.59
N GLU A 128 -25.47 4.65 -16.63
CA GLU A 128 -26.30 4.34 -15.46
C GLU A 128 -25.50 3.52 -14.45
N VAL A 129 -24.85 2.46 -14.91
CA VAL A 129 -24.04 1.59 -14.04
C VAL A 129 -22.84 2.34 -13.47
N LEU A 130 -22.17 3.16 -14.27
CA LEU A 130 -21.11 4.03 -13.80
C LEU A 130 -21.61 4.99 -12.73
N GLY A 131 -22.82 5.55 -12.90
CA GLY A 131 -23.50 6.35 -11.87
C GLY A 131 -23.75 5.57 -10.57
N ARG A 132 -24.25 4.34 -10.65
CA ARG A 132 -24.47 3.46 -9.48
C ARG A 132 -23.16 3.10 -8.78
N ILE A 133 -22.11 2.81 -9.56
CA ILE A 133 -20.76 2.58 -9.03
C ILE A 133 -20.28 3.86 -8.33
N HIS A 134 -20.47 5.04 -8.92
CA HIS A 134 -20.12 6.32 -8.28
C HIS A 134 -21.00 6.71 -7.07
N GLN A 135 -22.16 6.08 -6.88
CA GLN A 135 -22.98 6.27 -5.67
C GLN A 135 -22.49 5.38 -4.52
N GLY A 136 -22.08 4.15 -4.82
CA GLY A 136 -21.44 3.24 -3.85
C GLY A 136 -19.94 3.52 -3.63
N HIS A 137 -19.32 4.24 -4.56
CA HIS A 137 -17.91 4.62 -4.55
C HIS A 137 -17.86 6.15 -4.47
N PHE A 138 -17.52 6.68 -3.30
CA PHE A 138 -17.01 8.05 -3.21
C PHE A 138 -16.06 8.29 -4.38
N GLY A 139 -16.40 9.23 -5.28
CA GLY A 139 -15.76 9.36 -6.58
C GLY A 139 -14.25 9.49 -6.49
N ILE A 140 -13.55 9.41 -7.63
CA ILE A 140 -12.09 9.61 -7.68
C ILE A 140 -11.64 10.93 -7.03
N THR A 141 -12.54 11.91 -6.90
CA THR A 141 -12.37 13.19 -6.18
C THR A 141 -12.62 13.11 -4.66
N LYS A 142 -13.29 12.06 -4.17
CA LYS A 142 -13.29 11.62 -2.76
C LYS A 142 -12.42 10.37 -2.53
N CYS A 143 -11.61 10.00 -3.51
CA CYS A 143 -10.33 9.36 -3.27
C CYS A 143 -9.22 10.42 -3.32
N PRO A 144 -9.02 11.22 -2.26
CA PRO A 144 -7.67 11.46 -1.80
C PRO A 144 -7.05 10.08 -1.55
N CYS A 145 -6.44 9.53 -2.60
CA CYS A 145 -5.29 8.68 -2.43
C CYS A 145 -4.07 9.58 -2.71
N ASP A 146 -3.49 10.35 -1.79
CA ASP A 146 -3.53 10.39 -0.33
C ASP A 146 -3.83 9.05 0.35
N TYR A 147 -3.29 7.96 -0.22
CA TYR A 147 -3.24 6.70 0.49
C TYR A 147 -2.07 6.81 1.46
N LYS A 148 -2.37 7.53 2.55
CA LYS A 148 -1.80 7.43 3.88
C LYS A 148 -0.30 7.70 4.00
N PRO A 149 0.12 8.93 4.37
CA PRO A 149 1.12 9.00 5.42
C PRO A 149 0.48 8.42 6.70
N SER A 150 1.17 7.53 7.41
CA SER A 150 0.87 7.06 8.78
C SER A 150 0.28 5.67 9.03
N LEU A 151 0.70 4.65 8.27
CA LEU A 151 1.12 3.41 8.94
C LEU A 151 2.60 3.17 8.64
N SER A 152 3.44 4.19 8.88
CA SER A 152 4.89 4.11 8.72
C SER A 152 5.48 2.87 9.42
N SER A 153 4.91 2.52 10.57
CA SER A 153 5.23 1.30 11.31
C SER A 153 4.95 0.01 10.51
N ALA A 154 3.79 -0.08 9.83
CA ALA A 154 3.43 -1.26 9.03
C ALA A 154 4.28 -1.36 7.76
N ASN A 155 4.56 -0.23 7.09
CA ASN A 155 5.41 -0.21 5.90
C ASN A 155 6.84 -0.67 6.22
N GLY A 156 7.42 -0.19 7.33
CA GLY A 156 8.75 -0.64 7.77
C GLY A 156 8.81 -2.15 8.08
N ALA A 157 7.75 -2.71 8.68
CA ALA A 157 7.64 -4.14 8.91
C ALA A 157 7.57 -4.94 7.61
N VAL A 158 6.76 -4.48 6.65
CA VAL A 158 6.64 -5.11 5.31
C VAL A 158 7.96 -5.03 4.55
N GLU A 159 8.62 -3.88 4.52
CA GLU A 159 9.92 -3.70 3.86
C GLU A 159 10.98 -4.63 4.45
N ARG A 160 11.02 -4.76 5.77
CA ARG A 160 11.96 -5.65 6.44
C ARG A 160 11.66 -7.11 6.11
N ALA A 161 10.38 -7.50 6.08
CA ALA A 161 9.96 -8.84 5.71
C ALA A 161 10.33 -9.19 4.27
N VAL A 162 10.08 -8.29 3.31
CA VAL A 162 10.47 -8.45 1.90
C VAL A 162 11.98 -8.59 1.76
N ARG A 163 12.76 -7.78 2.49
CA ARG A 163 14.23 -7.87 2.48
C ARG A 163 14.71 -9.24 2.97
N THR A 164 14.12 -9.74 4.06
CA THR A 164 14.44 -11.08 4.59
C THR A 164 14.06 -12.18 3.61
N ALA A 165 12.89 -12.09 2.96
CA ALA A 165 12.46 -13.05 1.96
C ALA A 165 13.41 -13.09 0.75
N LYS A 166 13.81 -11.92 0.23
CA LYS A 166 14.82 -11.82 -0.84
C LYS A 166 16.15 -12.46 -0.44
N HIS A 167 16.60 -12.22 0.79
CA HIS A 167 17.83 -12.83 1.28
C HIS A 167 17.76 -14.36 1.32
N ILE A 168 16.63 -14.93 1.77
CA ILE A 168 16.39 -16.38 1.81
C ILE A 168 16.34 -16.97 0.39
N LEU A 169 15.66 -16.31 -0.54
CA LEU A 169 15.53 -16.76 -1.93
C LEU A 169 16.85 -16.70 -2.71
N ASN A 170 17.79 -15.85 -2.27
CA ASN A 170 19.12 -15.71 -2.88
C ASN A 170 20.15 -16.72 -2.32
N GLN A 171 19.80 -17.58 -1.37
CA GLN A 171 20.70 -18.63 -0.88
C GLN A 171 20.69 -19.85 -1.81
N ASP A 172 21.79 -20.61 -1.83
CA ASP A 172 21.92 -21.82 -2.65
C ASP A 172 20.89 -22.89 -2.29
N ASP A 173 20.61 -23.06 -0.99
CA ASP A 173 19.53 -23.93 -0.49
C ASP A 173 18.46 -23.09 0.24
N VAL A 174 17.40 -22.77 -0.51
CA VAL A 174 16.25 -22.00 -0.04
C VAL A 174 15.52 -22.71 1.11
N PHE A 175 15.44 -24.04 1.10
CA PHE A 175 14.72 -24.80 2.11
C PHE A 175 15.48 -24.81 3.44
N LEU A 176 16.80 -24.99 3.38
CA LEU A 176 17.65 -24.90 4.55
C LEU A 176 17.67 -23.47 5.12
N ALA A 177 17.77 -22.45 4.25
CA ALA A 177 17.73 -21.06 4.67
C ALA A 177 16.40 -20.69 5.37
N LEU A 178 15.28 -21.19 4.85
CA LEU A 178 13.97 -21.00 5.46
C LEU A 178 13.85 -21.75 6.81
N LEU A 179 14.41 -22.96 6.90
CA LEU A 179 14.46 -23.73 8.14
C LEU A 179 15.27 -23.00 9.22
N VAL A 180 16.45 -22.48 8.86
CA VAL A 180 17.31 -21.71 9.77
C VAL A 180 16.57 -20.46 10.24
N TYR A 181 16.01 -19.66 9.34
CA TYR A 181 15.24 -18.47 9.71
C TYR A 181 14.10 -18.78 10.71
N ARG A 182 13.38 -19.88 10.50
CA ARG A 182 12.28 -20.30 11.37
C ARG A 182 12.74 -20.83 12.73
N ALA A 183 13.92 -21.43 12.79
CA ALA A 183 14.49 -22.02 14.00
C ALA A 183 15.36 -21.04 14.81
N SER A 184 15.83 -19.94 14.21
CA SER A 184 16.66 -18.93 14.87
C SER A 184 15.82 -18.11 15.88
N PRO A 185 16.19 -18.10 17.17
CA PRO A 185 15.50 -17.30 18.16
C PRO A 185 15.74 -15.81 17.95
N ILE A 186 14.68 -15.01 18.05
CA ILE A 186 14.79 -13.55 18.17
C ILE A 186 15.34 -13.26 19.56
N VAL A 187 16.48 -12.59 19.64
CA VAL A 187 17.26 -12.43 20.89
C VAL A 187 16.43 -11.78 21.99
N GLU A 188 15.68 -10.75 21.65
CA GLU A 188 14.92 -9.94 22.61
C GLU A 188 13.64 -10.63 23.07
N LEU A 189 13.02 -11.43 22.18
CA LEU A 189 11.85 -12.24 22.51
C LEU A 189 12.21 -13.61 23.08
N LYS A 190 13.48 -14.04 23.01
CA LYS A 190 13.97 -15.38 23.38
C LYS A 190 13.12 -16.52 22.81
N ALA A 191 12.55 -16.32 21.62
CA ALA A 191 11.67 -17.28 20.95
C ALA A 191 11.91 -17.20 19.44
N SER A 192 11.90 -18.36 18.78
CA SER A 192 12.03 -18.47 17.32
C SER A 192 10.69 -18.27 16.62
N PRO A 193 10.67 -17.84 15.34
CA PRO A 193 9.43 -17.71 14.58
C PRO A 193 8.58 -18.99 14.58
N ALA A 194 9.20 -20.17 14.55
CA ALA A 194 8.49 -21.44 14.64
C ALA A 194 7.84 -21.67 16.00
N GLU A 195 8.49 -21.27 17.10
CA GLU A 195 7.90 -21.36 18.43
C GLU A 195 6.72 -20.39 18.58
N LEU A 196 6.80 -19.19 18.00
CA LEU A 196 5.72 -18.22 18.01
C LEU A 196 4.50 -18.65 17.19
N ALA A 197 4.75 -19.24 16.02
CA ALA A 197 3.68 -19.63 15.10
C ALA A 197 3.09 -21.01 15.43
N TYR A 198 3.92 -21.96 15.87
CA TYR A 198 3.54 -23.38 16.01
C TYR A 198 3.66 -23.90 17.45
N GLY A 199 4.15 -23.09 18.40
CA GLY A 199 4.36 -23.52 19.78
C GLY A 199 5.40 -24.63 19.94
N ARG A 200 6.29 -24.85 18.97
CA ARG A 200 7.29 -25.91 19.02
C ARG A 200 8.58 -25.54 18.30
N LYS A 201 9.69 -26.17 18.72
CA LYS A 201 10.96 -26.10 17.99
C LYS A 201 10.95 -27.03 16.79
N LEU A 202 11.57 -26.60 15.69
CA LEU A 202 11.76 -27.44 14.52
C LEU A 202 13.00 -28.32 14.68
N ARG A 203 12.98 -29.49 14.04
CA ARG A 203 14.17 -30.33 13.88
C ARG A 203 15.09 -29.62 12.89
N THR A 204 16.29 -29.28 13.33
CA THR A 204 17.32 -28.67 12.48
C THR A 204 18.45 -29.68 12.24
N THR A 205 19.48 -29.26 11.50
CA THR A 205 20.72 -30.02 11.32
C THR A 205 21.50 -30.19 12.63
N LEU A 206 21.25 -29.34 13.63
CA LEU A 206 21.86 -29.46 14.94
C LEU A 206 21.12 -30.49 15.80
N PRO A 207 21.86 -31.38 16.50
CA PRO A 207 21.26 -32.37 17.38
C PRO A 207 20.54 -31.66 18.53
N ALA A 208 19.25 -31.98 18.69
CA ALA A 208 18.42 -31.45 19.76
C ALA A 208 17.74 -32.60 20.50
N PRO A 209 17.58 -32.51 21.85
CA PRO A 209 16.94 -33.57 22.61
C PRO A 209 15.46 -33.70 22.19
N PRO A 210 14.90 -34.92 22.08
CA PRO A 210 13.53 -35.13 21.60
C PRO A 210 12.49 -34.44 22.50
N LYS A 211 12.78 -34.30 23.80
CA LYS A 211 11.98 -33.53 24.77
C LYS A 211 11.84 -32.04 24.40
N SER A 212 12.77 -31.47 23.63
CA SER A 212 12.70 -30.06 23.20
C SER A 212 11.84 -29.83 21.96
N LEU A 213 11.50 -30.89 21.23
CA LEU A 213 10.66 -30.86 20.02
C LEU A 213 9.16 -30.99 20.35
N VAL A 214 8.84 -31.34 21.61
CA VAL A 214 7.46 -31.42 22.09
C VAL A 214 6.85 -30.02 22.11
N PRO A 215 5.62 -29.83 21.60
CA PRO A 215 4.96 -28.54 21.61
C PRO A 215 4.74 -28.06 23.05
N LYS A 216 5.05 -26.78 23.28
CA LYS A 216 4.85 -26.06 24.54
C LYS A 216 4.05 -24.80 24.28
N LEU A 217 3.06 -24.56 25.13
CA LEU A 217 2.29 -23.33 25.06
C LEU A 217 3.22 -22.15 25.40
N VAL A 218 3.30 -21.17 24.50
CA VAL A 218 4.09 -19.96 24.74
C VAL A 218 3.36 -19.12 25.78
N ASP A 219 4.07 -18.72 26.83
CA ASP A 219 3.55 -17.80 27.85
C ASP A 219 3.39 -16.40 27.25
N LYS A 220 2.19 -16.13 26.74
CA LYS A 220 1.83 -14.89 26.05
C LYS A 220 2.06 -13.62 26.88
N PRO A 221 1.63 -13.49 28.15
CA PRO A 221 1.87 -12.27 28.92
C PRO A 221 3.36 -11.94 29.11
N SER A 222 4.19 -12.95 29.36
CA SER A 222 5.65 -12.82 29.40
C SER A 222 6.24 -12.37 28.07
N LEU A 223 5.69 -12.87 26.95
CA LEU A 223 6.14 -12.48 25.62
C LEU A 223 5.77 -11.03 25.31
N ASP A 224 4.53 -10.63 25.59
CA ASP A 224 4.03 -9.29 25.32
C ASP A 224 4.85 -8.26 26.11
N THR A 225 5.14 -8.55 27.38
CA THR A 225 6.01 -7.69 28.23
C THR A 225 7.41 -7.55 27.64
N ARG A 226 8.02 -8.64 27.15
CA ARG A 226 9.33 -8.60 26.48
C ARG A 226 9.29 -7.81 25.17
N HIS A 227 8.22 -7.97 24.41
CA HIS A 227 8.03 -7.29 23.13
C HIS A 227 7.82 -5.78 23.33
N ASP A 228 7.06 -5.36 24.33
CA ASP A 228 6.86 -3.95 24.69
C ASP A 228 8.16 -3.33 25.20
N ALA A 229 8.92 -4.02 26.05
CA ALA A 229 10.23 -3.56 26.50
C ALA A 229 11.22 -3.38 25.33
N TYR A 230 11.16 -4.28 24.34
CA TYR A 230 11.94 -4.14 23.11
C TYR A 230 11.53 -2.92 22.29
N ARG A 231 10.22 -2.71 22.06
CA ARG A 231 9.71 -1.51 21.36
C ARG A 231 10.10 -0.22 22.08
N HIS A 232 10.02 -0.20 23.41
CA HIS A 232 10.40 0.96 24.21
C HIS A 232 11.88 1.31 24.06
N ARG A 233 12.77 0.31 24.12
CA ARG A 233 14.21 0.54 23.87
C ARG A 233 14.46 1.10 22.47
N GLN A 234 13.83 0.55 21.44
CA GLN A 234 13.97 1.06 20.07
C GLN A 234 13.49 2.52 19.94
N GLN A 235 12.38 2.86 20.60
CA GLN A 235 11.85 4.21 20.62
C GLN A 235 12.83 5.20 21.25
N ILE A 236 13.49 4.83 22.35
CA ILE A 236 14.53 5.67 22.99
C ILE A 236 15.66 5.98 22.01
N TYR A 237 16.19 4.97 21.32
CA TYR A 237 17.27 5.16 20.35
C TYR A 237 16.85 6.02 19.15
N TYR A 238 15.64 5.82 18.64
CA TYR A 238 15.13 6.61 17.51
C TYR A 238 14.91 8.08 17.91
N ASN A 239 14.32 8.32 19.08
CA ASN A 239 14.04 9.66 19.58
C ASN A 239 15.31 10.44 19.93
N HIS A 240 16.43 9.76 20.23
CA HIS A 240 17.72 10.40 20.45
C HIS A 240 18.27 11.11 19.19
N HIS A 241 17.72 10.80 18.01
CA HIS A 241 18.04 11.46 16.74
C HIS A 241 16.95 12.44 16.26
N GLY A 242 16.14 12.97 17.18
CA GLY A 242 15.02 13.87 16.89
C GLY A 242 15.37 15.07 16.00
N ALA A 243 14.43 15.42 15.12
CA ALA A 243 14.47 16.61 14.29
C ALA A 243 14.61 17.87 15.15
N ARG A 244 15.51 18.78 14.76
CA ARG A 244 15.65 20.09 15.40
C ARG A 244 14.40 20.91 15.08
N HIS A 245 13.82 21.54 16.10
CA HIS A 245 12.77 22.53 15.88
C HIS A 245 13.36 23.64 15.01
N LEU A 246 12.79 23.87 13.82
CA LEU A 246 13.17 25.00 13.00
C LEU A 246 12.73 26.29 13.71
N PRO A 247 13.50 27.39 13.59
CA PRO A 247 13.07 28.69 14.07
C PRO A 247 11.74 29.09 13.40
N ASN A 248 10.85 29.78 14.13
CA ASN A 248 9.63 30.33 13.55
C ASN A 248 9.99 31.35 12.47
N MET A 249 9.37 31.26 11.30
CA MET A 249 9.60 32.20 10.20
C MET A 249 8.75 33.47 10.36
N SER A 250 9.34 34.63 10.08
CA SER A 250 8.65 35.92 10.03
C SER A 250 8.16 36.25 8.62
N PRO A 251 7.02 36.96 8.46
CA PRO A 251 6.64 37.54 7.17
C PRO A 251 7.77 38.41 6.62
N GLY A 252 8.27 38.08 5.42
CA GLY A 252 9.45 38.70 4.82
C GLY A 252 10.69 37.81 4.70
N ASP A 253 10.72 36.66 5.39
CA ASP A 253 11.85 35.73 5.28
C ASP A 253 11.91 35.10 3.87
N PRO A 254 13.10 35.00 3.25
CA PRO A 254 13.25 34.42 1.92
C PRO A 254 13.04 32.90 1.98
N VAL A 255 11.98 32.41 1.33
CA VAL A 255 11.73 30.97 1.19
C VAL A 255 12.22 30.50 -0.17
N LEU A 256 13.08 29.47 -0.16
CA LEU A 256 13.54 28.81 -1.37
C LEU A 256 12.47 27.83 -1.86
N VAL A 257 11.87 28.15 -3.01
CA VAL A 257 10.86 27.28 -3.65
C VAL A 257 11.53 26.50 -4.77
N LYS A 258 11.30 25.18 -4.79
CA LYS A 258 11.74 24.33 -5.91
C LYS A 258 10.65 24.36 -6.99
N LEU A 259 10.95 25.05 -8.09
CA LEU A 259 10.10 25.05 -9.28
C LEU A 259 10.31 23.76 -10.09
N ASP A 260 9.25 23.28 -10.73
CA ASP A 260 9.28 22.08 -11.55
C ASP A 260 10.30 22.22 -12.69
N GLY A 261 11.19 21.23 -12.83
CA GLY A 261 12.24 21.21 -13.86
C GLY A 261 13.65 21.60 -13.39
N HIS A 262 13.82 22.19 -12.20
CA HIS A 262 15.15 22.53 -11.66
C HIS A 262 15.61 21.55 -10.56
N LYS A 263 16.86 21.06 -10.66
CA LYS A 263 17.43 20.10 -9.69
C LYS A 263 17.70 20.72 -8.31
N ALA A 264 17.95 22.02 -8.23
CA ALA A 264 18.18 22.77 -7.00
C ALA A 264 17.15 23.91 -6.87
N PRO A 265 16.77 24.34 -5.65
CA PRO A 265 15.89 25.48 -5.46
C PRO A 265 16.62 26.79 -5.77
N THR A 266 16.07 27.62 -6.65
CA THR A 266 16.81 28.76 -7.23
C THR A 266 16.14 30.12 -7.01
N SER A 267 14.85 30.21 -6.66
CA SER A 267 14.16 31.50 -6.46
C SER A 267 13.85 31.76 -4.99
N SER A 268 14.33 32.89 -4.48
CA SER A 268 13.97 33.47 -3.19
C SER A 268 12.78 34.40 -3.38
N THR A 269 11.63 34.07 -2.80
CA THR A 269 10.47 34.98 -2.72
C THR A 269 10.12 35.22 -1.25
N ALA A 270 9.96 36.48 -0.88
CA ALA A 270 9.52 36.87 0.47
C ALA A 270 8.02 36.60 0.63
N VAL A 271 7.61 36.04 1.76
CA VAL A 271 6.20 35.74 2.05
C VAL A 271 5.40 37.05 2.11
N PRO A 272 4.43 37.32 1.21
CA PRO A 272 3.63 38.54 1.28
C PRO A 272 2.65 38.46 2.46
N ALA A 273 2.52 39.56 3.20
CA ALA A 273 1.51 39.70 4.25
C ALA A 273 0.09 39.65 3.63
N PRO A 274 -0.90 39.02 4.27
CA PRO A 274 -2.25 38.95 3.72
C PRO A 274 -2.91 40.34 3.76
N THR A 275 -3.02 41.00 2.61
CA THR A 275 -3.86 42.19 2.45
C THR A 275 -5.32 41.76 2.39
N ILE A 276 -6.05 41.97 3.49
CA ILE A 276 -7.50 41.83 3.51
C ILE A 276 -8.10 43.11 2.91
N THR A 277 -8.52 43.06 1.64
CA THR A 277 -9.42 44.06 1.07
C THR A 277 -10.85 43.55 1.14
N THR A 278 -11.62 44.03 2.11
CA THR A 278 -13.09 43.92 2.14
C THR A 278 -13.72 45.06 1.34
N PRO A 279 -14.69 44.82 0.43
CA PRO A 279 -15.50 45.88 -0.17
C PRO A 279 -16.69 46.18 0.73
N THR A 280 -16.79 47.40 1.26
CA THR A 280 -17.95 47.86 2.05
C THR A 280 -18.70 48.95 1.28
N ASP A 281 -19.87 48.60 0.76
CA ASP A 281 -20.89 49.53 0.23
C ASP A 281 -21.76 50.06 1.39
N THR A 282 -21.50 51.27 1.91
CA THR A 282 -22.50 52.17 2.54
C THR A 282 -21.89 53.56 2.86
N PRO A 283 -22.60 54.70 2.66
CA PRO A 283 -22.05 56.06 2.73
C PRO A 283 -22.14 56.70 4.16
N PRO A 284 -21.59 57.91 4.39
CA PRO A 284 -20.90 58.26 5.63
C PRO A 284 -21.78 58.99 6.66
N VAL A 285 -21.39 58.87 7.93
CA VAL A 285 -21.77 59.80 9.01
C VAL A 285 -20.49 60.25 9.73
N VAL A 286 -20.29 61.56 9.75
CA VAL A 286 -19.24 62.37 10.42
C VAL A 286 -19.92 63.05 11.64
N PRO A 287 -19.29 63.72 12.65
CA PRO A 287 -17.89 63.93 13.10
C PRO A 287 -17.71 63.45 14.59
N ALA A 288 -16.69 63.71 15.43
CA ALA A 288 -15.85 64.89 15.65
C ALA A 288 -14.67 64.60 16.62
N ASP A 289 -13.64 65.46 16.51
CA ASP A 289 -12.76 66.01 17.56
C ASP A 289 -11.77 65.08 18.31
N THR A 290 -10.51 65.41 18.60
CA THR A 290 -9.54 66.51 18.37
C THR A 290 -8.19 65.99 18.98
N PRO A 291 -7.06 66.73 19.16
CA PRO A 291 -5.89 66.56 18.30
C PRO A 291 -4.55 66.44 19.11
N ILE A 292 -3.42 66.70 18.43
CA ILE A 292 -2.22 67.43 18.92
C ILE A 292 -0.92 66.61 19.13
N SER A 293 0.02 66.95 18.23
CA SER A 293 1.46 67.19 18.39
C SER A 293 2.50 66.07 18.34
N ALA A 294 3.28 66.15 17.26
CA ALA A 294 4.73 65.98 17.17
C ALA A 294 5.47 67.10 17.99
N PRO A 295 6.82 67.19 18.13
CA PRO A 295 7.79 66.76 17.13
C PRO A 295 9.23 66.37 17.59
N ASP A 296 10.04 66.08 16.56
CA ASP A 296 11.46 66.36 16.37
C ASP A 296 12.56 65.54 17.07
N GLY A 297 13.60 65.23 16.26
CA GLY A 297 14.94 64.94 16.76
C GLY A 297 15.82 64.08 15.83
N ALA A 298 16.37 64.68 14.79
CA ALA A 298 17.32 64.08 13.84
C ALA A 298 18.68 63.70 14.44
N SER A 299 19.42 62.78 13.81
CA SER A 299 20.80 62.97 13.28
C SER A 299 21.46 61.66 12.82
N ALA A 300 22.20 61.75 11.72
CA ALA A 300 22.85 60.66 10.97
C ALA A 300 24.38 60.55 11.29
N PRO A 301 25.29 60.09 10.40
CA PRO A 301 25.94 58.76 10.46
C PRO A 301 27.49 58.84 10.50
N THR A 302 28.21 57.71 10.55
CA THR A 302 29.62 57.65 10.10
C THR A 302 30.00 56.25 9.63
N ALA A 303 30.82 56.18 8.58
CA ALA A 303 31.20 54.98 7.86
C ALA A 303 32.74 54.78 7.78
N PHE A 304 33.12 53.50 7.64
CA PHE A 304 34.37 52.89 7.09
C PHE A 304 35.73 53.15 7.80
N PRO A 305 36.68 52.18 7.72
CA PRO A 305 37.55 52.04 6.53
C PRO A 305 37.84 50.60 6.04
N VAL A 306 38.56 50.54 4.92
CA VAL A 306 38.95 49.40 4.05
C VAL A 306 40.47 49.09 4.16
N ALA A 307 40.87 47.83 3.96
CA ALA A 307 42.12 47.31 3.31
C ALA A 307 42.38 45.85 3.80
N SER A 308 43.22 44.96 3.23
CA SER A 308 43.73 44.56 1.90
C SER A 308 44.68 43.36 2.15
N SER A 309 44.70 42.36 1.25
CA SER A 309 45.79 41.41 0.92
C SER A 309 46.50 40.52 1.98
N ALA A 310 46.54 39.19 1.75
CA ALA A 310 47.75 38.33 1.66
C ALA A 310 47.50 36.85 2.07
N ALA A 311 47.98 35.90 1.26
CA ALA A 311 48.36 34.53 1.65
C ALA A 311 49.90 34.49 1.79
N PRO A 312 50.61 33.51 2.41
CA PRO A 312 50.28 32.08 2.55
C PRO A 312 50.69 31.42 3.91
N HIS A 313 50.41 30.12 4.09
CA HIS A 313 51.31 29.08 4.64
C HIS A 313 50.58 27.90 5.33
N SER A 314 51.17 26.73 5.11
CA SER A 314 50.82 25.37 5.52
C SER A 314 50.52 25.19 7.02
N ALA A 315 49.37 24.58 7.33
CA ALA A 315 49.13 23.91 8.61
C ALA A 315 48.33 22.61 8.37
N ARG A 316 48.89 21.48 8.83
CA ARG A 316 48.29 20.14 8.80
C ARG A 316 46.92 20.16 9.50
N SER A 317 45.85 19.87 8.77
CA SER A 317 44.51 19.74 9.35
C SER A 317 44.32 18.36 10.00
N THR A 318 44.34 18.29 11.32
CA THR A 318 43.74 17.18 12.06
C THR A 318 42.22 17.36 12.04
N THR A 319 41.49 16.44 11.41
CA THR A 319 40.02 16.49 11.38
C THR A 319 39.46 15.84 12.64
N ILE A 320 38.78 16.64 13.46
CA ILE A 320 38.08 16.18 14.67
C ILE A 320 36.64 15.82 14.28
N THR A 321 36.18 14.63 14.64
CA THR A 321 34.79 14.23 14.42
C THR A 321 33.84 14.99 15.34
N ARG A 322 32.55 15.04 14.99
CA ARG A 322 31.48 15.66 15.80
C ARG A 322 31.32 15.06 17.22
N SER A 323 32.05 13.99 17.53
CA SER A 323 32.10 13.31 18.84
C SER A 323 33.39 13.62 19.64
N GLY A 324 34.27 14.48 19.13
CA GLY A 324 35.53 14.86 19.79
C GLY A 324 36.71 13.91 19.53
N ARG A 325 36.53 12.86 18.71
CA ARG A 325 37.62 11.93 18.35
C ARG A 325 38.45 12.46 17.19
N GLU A 326 39.77 12.46 17.37
CA GLU A 326 40.74 12.81 16.33
C GLU A 326 40.93 11.68 15.32
N VAL A 327 40.80 11.98 14.02
CA VAL A 327 41.01 11.02 12.94
C VAL A 327 42.36 11.29 12.29
N LYS A 328 43.30 10.35 12.43
CA LYS A 328 44.54 10.34 11.65
C LYS A 328 44.25 9.77 10.27
N ILE A 329 44.49 10.55 9.23
CA ILE A 329 44.34 10.12 7.84
C ILE A 329 45.47 9.12 7.52
N PRO A 330 45.16 7.92 6.98
CA PRO A 330 46.19 6.93 6.66
C PRO A 330 47.04 7.41 5.48
N VAL A 331 48.36 7.37 5.64
CA VAL A 331 49.33 7.67 4.58
C VAL A 331 49.51 6.41 3.73
N ARG A 332 49.28 6.51 2.42
CA ARG A 332 49.63 5.43 1.48
C ARG A 332 51.16 5.35 1.41
N PHE A 333 51.71 4.15 1.64
CA PHE A 333 53.10 3.85 1.31
C PHE A 333 53.28 3.91 -0.22
N GLN A 334 54.29 4.65 -0.66
CA GLN A 334 54.81 4.59 -2.04
C GLN A 334 55.80 3.43 -2.15
#